data_AF-A0A966Q161-F1
#
_entry.id   AF-A0A966Q161-F1
#
_cell.length_a   1.000
_cell.length_b   1.000
_cell.length_c   1.000
_cell.angle_alpha   90.00
_cell.angle_beta   90.00
_cell.angle_gamma   90.00
#
_symmetry.space_group_name_H-M   'P 1'
#
loop_
_entity.id
_entity.type
_entity.pdbx_description
1 polymer ?
#
loop_
_entity_poly.entity_id
_entity_poly.type
_entity_poly.pdbx_seq_one_letter_code
_entity_poly.pdbx_strand_id
1 'polypeptide(L)'
;MAEDWKLQVSYKTPGGDMINIRANTADELSVLLEGIGDYATQIAAVQKLVVGASNTAPLSTPSSTTSIKPPQSLTPPQASAPSATSAPTCQHGARKYKSGISSKTGNPYAMWVCPMPQGADQCKPIN
;
A
#
# COMPACT_ATOMS: atom_id res chain seq x y z
N MET A 1 5.23 -0.92 20.85
CA MET A 1 5.47 0.46 21.31
C MET A 1 4.94 1.37 20.21
N ALA A 2 3.85 2.09 20.44
CA ALA A 2 3.39 3.07 19.46
C ALA A 2 4.29 4.30 19.58
N GLU A 3 4.85 4.75 18.48
CA GLU A 3 5.64 5.99 18.42
C GLU A 3 4.67 7.16 18.63
N ASP A 4 4.79 7.87 19.75
CA ASP A 4 4.01 9.06 20.06
C ASP A 4 4.76 10.29 19.52
N TRP A 5 4.15 11.00 18.58
CA TRP A 5 4.60 12.29 18.10
C TRP A 5 3.40 13.23 18.06
N LYS A 6 3.58 14.47 18.49
CA LYS A 6 2.47 15.45 18.60
C LYS A 6 2.30 16.27 17.33
N LEU A 7 3.39 16.45 16.59
CA LEU A 7 3.44 17.26 15.38
C LEU A 7 4.07 16.45 14.24
N GLN A 8 3.45 16.49 13.07
CA GLN A 8 4.02 15.93 11.84
C GLN A 8 3.84 16.90 10.69
N VAL A 9 4.91 17.08 9.92
CA VAL A 9 4.89 17.76 8.63
C VAL A 9 5.32 16.77 7.56
N SER A 10 4.56 16.71 6.47
CA SER A 10 4.83 15.81 5.35
C SER A 10 4.94 16.61 4.05
N TYR A 11 6.05 16.43 3.35
CA TYR A 11 6.27 17.02 2.03
C TYR A 11 6.32 15.92 0.99
N LYS A 12 5.57 16.13 -0.11
CA LYS A 12 5.67 15.27 -1.28
C LYS A 12 6.60 15.91 -2.29
N THR A 13 7.67 15.20 -2.61
CA THR A 13 8.62 15.62 -3.64
C THR A 13 8.03 15.42 -5.04
N PRO A 14 8.52 16.13 -6.08
CA PRO A 14 8.07 15.93 -7.46
C PRO A 14 8.26 14.50 -7.98
N GLY A 15 9.27 13.78 -7.46
CA GLY A 15 9.50 12.36 -7.78
C GLY A 15 8.50 11.40 -7.14
N GLY A 16 7.58 11.89 -6.30
CA GLY A 16 6.55 11.08 -5.65
C GLY A 16 6.92 10.59 -4.25
N ASP A 17 8.18 10.73 -3.84
CA ASP A 17 8.67 10.35 -2.51
C ASP A 17 8.10 11.28 -1.42
N MET A 18 7.80 10.72 -0.25
CA MET A 18 7.34 11.47 0.92
C MET A 18 8.46 11.64 1.95
N ILE A 19 8.68 12.89 2.36
CA ILE A 19 9.54 13.25 3.48
C ILE A 19 8.64 13.53 4.68
N ASN A 20 8.80 12.78 5.76
CA ASN A 20 8.00 12.92 6.98
C ASN A 20 8.89 13.42 8.12
N ILE A 21 8.56 14.58 8.66
CA ILE A 21 9.21 15.18 9.82
C ILE A 21 8.24 15.05 10.99
N ARG A 22 8.71 14.46 12.09
CA ARG A 22 7.90 14.23 13.30
C ARG A 22 8.63 14.80 14.50
N ALA A 23 7.90 15.49 15.36
CA ALA A 23 8.43 16.15 16.55
C ALA A 23 7.41 16.14 17.69
N ASN A 24 7.89 16.32 18.92
CA ASN A 24 7.05 16.42 20.12
C ASN A 24 6.73 17.86 20.51
N THR A 25 7.57 18.81 20.10
CA THR A 25 7.41 20.25 20.37
C THR A 25 7.64 21.09 19.10
N ALA A 26 7.18 22.34 19.11
CA ALA A 26 7.36 23.25 17.98
C ALA A 26 8.84 23.67 17.79
N ASP A 27 9.59 23.81 18.88
CA ASP A 27 11.02 24.17 18.84
C ASP A 27 11.88 23.03 18.27
N GLU A 28 11.54 21.78 18.56
CA GLU A 28 12.20 20.62 17.94
C GLU A 28 11.88 20.57 16.44
N LEU A 29 10.61 20.82 16.08
CA LEU A 29 10.18 20.82 14.70
C LEU A 29 10.90 21.90 13.87
N SER A 30 11.12 23.10 14.42
CA SER A 30 11.81 24.17 13.70
C SER A 30 13.27 23.82 13.41
N VAL A 31 13.99 23.26 14.38
CA VAL A 31 15.38 22.79 14.19
C VAL A 31 15.46 21.67 13.15
N LEU A 32 14.52 20.72 13.18
CA LEU A 32 14.46 19.64 12.18
C LEU A 32 14.19 20.18 10.76
N LEU A 33 13.30 21.17 10.63
CA LEU A 33 12.99 21.79 9.35
C LEU A 33 14.16 22.63 8.82
N GLU A 34 14.88 23.34 9.69
CA GLU A 34 16.10 24.07 9.32
C GLU A 34 17.16 23.11 8.79
N GLY A 35 17.45 22.01 9.50
CA GLY A 35 18.39 21.00 9.03
C GLY A 35 17.98 20.39 7.68
N ILE A 36 16.70 20.08 7.48
CA ILE A 36 16.22 19.57 6.17
C ILE A 36 16.38 20.62 5.07
N GLY A 37 16.19 21.91 5.40
CA GLY A 37 16.48 23.03 4.50
C GLY A 37 17.94 23.06 4.07
N ASP A 38 18.87 22.95 5.01
CA ASP A 38 20.31 22.95 4.75
C ASP A 38 20.73 21.76 3.87
N TYR A 39 20.14 20.59 4.09
CA TYR A 39 20.42 19.38 3.29
C TYR A 39 19.54 19.22 2.05
N ALA A 40 18.68 20.18 1.70
CA ALA A 40 17.69 20.03 0.63
C ALA A 40 18.33 19.64 -0.71
N THR A 41 19.46 20.25 -1.06
CA THR A 41 20.20 19.94 -2.30
C THR A 41 20.72 18.50 -2.32
N GLN A 42 21.22 18.02 -1.17
CA GLN A 42 21.71 16.65 -1.04
C GLN A 42 20.56 15.65 -1.07
N ILE A 43 19.44 15.94 -0.41
CA ILE A 43 18.22 15.13 -0.45
C ILE A 43 17.73 14.99 -1.90
N ALA A 44 17.70 16.08 -2.67
CA ALA A 44 17.32 16.06 -4.08
C ALA A 44 18.30 15.27 -4.95
N ALA A 45 19.61 15.35 -4.67
CA ALA A 45 20.63 14.58 -5.38
C ALA A 45 20.47 13.07 -5.13
N VAL A 46 20.29 12.67 -3.87
CA VAL A 46 20.04 11.27 -3.49
C VAL A 46 18.75 10.76 -4.12
N GLN A 47 17.68 11.56 -4.10
CA GLN A 47 16.42 11.20 -4.76
C GLN A 47 16.62 10.85 -6.24
N LYS A 48 17.36 11.66 -6.99
CA LYS A 48 17.66 11.39 -8.41
C LYS A 48 18.42 10.06 -8.60
N LEU A 49 19.37 9.77 -7.71
CA LEU A 49 20.14 8.53 -7.77
C LEU A 49 19.26 7.30 -7.47
N VAL A 50 18.40 7.39 -6.45
CA VAL A 50 17.48 6.29 -6.08
C VAL A 50 16.51 6.01 -7.20
N VAL A 51 15.83 7.04 -7.73
CA VAL A 51 14.90 6.89 -8.87
C VAL A 51 15.63 6.34 -10.10
N GLY A 52 16.83 6.83 -10.38
CA GLY A 52 17.68 6.31 -11.46
C GLY A 52 18.00 4.82 -11.27
N ALA A 53 18.45 4.43 -10.07
CA ALA A 53 18.78 3.04 -9.74
C ALA A 53 17.57 2.12 -9.86
N SER A 54 16.40 2.55 -9.38
CA SER A 54 15.13 1.82 -9.49
C SER A 54 14.67 1.61 -10.93
N ASN A 55 14.99 2.53 -11.85
CA ASN A 55 14.70 2.39 -13.27
C ASN A 55 15.70 1.49 -14.02
N THR A 56 16.90 1.26 -13.46
CA THR A 56 17.98 0.49 -14.12
C THR A 56 18.07 -0.99 -13.74
N ALA A 57 17.12 -1.55 -12.98
CA ALA A 57 17.19 -2.96 -12.61
C ALA A 57 15.83 -3.68 -12.58
N PRO A 58 15.44 -4.39 -13.65
CA PRO A 58 14.93 -5.73 -13.45
C PRO A 58 16.16 -6.61 -13.16
N LEU A 59 16.42 -6.92 -11.89
CA LEU A 59 17.30 -8.04 -11.58
C LEU A 59 16.54 -9.30 -12.00
N SER A 60 16.68 -9.70 -13.26
CA SER A 60 16.23 -10.99 -13.74
C SER A 60 16.99 -12.05 -12.97
N THR A 61 16.39 -12.58 -11.91
CA THR A 61 16.84 -13.82 -11.29
C THR A 61 16.48 -14.94 -12.27
N PRO A 62 17.44 -15.73 -12.78
CA PRO A 62 17.10 -16.94 -13.51
C PRO A 62 16.41 -17.89 -12.53
N SER A 63 15.22 -18.37 -12.90
CA SER A 63 14.52 -19.42 -12.15
C SER A 63 15.34 -20.70 -12.24
N SER A 64 16.08 -21.03 -11.19
CA SER A 64 16.83 -22.29 -11.07
C SER A 64 16.65 -22.84 -9.66
N THR A 65 15.46 -23.38 -9.40
CA THR A 65 15.26 -24.31 -8.30
C THR A 65 14.33 -25.42 -8.76
N THR A 66 14.88 -26.62 -8.86
CA THR A 66 14.13 -27.89 -9.02
C THR A 66 13.22 -28.08 -7.81
N SER A 67 11.98 -28.50 -8.07
CA SER A 67 10.93 -28.77 -7.08
C SER A 67 11.41 -29.66 -5.92
N ILE A 68 11.62 -29.06 -4.74
CA ILE A 68 11.66 -29.76 -3.45
C ILE A 68 10.82 -28.94 -2.44
N LYS A 69 9.88 -29.63 -1.82
CA LYS A 69 8.81 -29.17 -0.88
C LYS A 69 9.29 -29.33 0.58
N PRO A 70 8.81 -28.59 1.61
CA PRO A 70 8.76 -27.13 1.91
C PRO A 70 9.58 -26.85 3.23
N PRO A 71 9.67 -25.65 3.89
CA PRO A 71 8.58 -24.78 4.36
C PRO A 71 8.79 -23.30 4.02
N GLN A 72 7.87 -22.73 3.25
CA GLN A 72 7.78 -21.28 3.07
C GLN A 72 6.98 -20.70 4.23
N SER A 73 7.60 -19.78 4.97
CA SER A 73 6.89 -18.78 5.78
C SER A 73 6.01 -17.98 4.83
N LEU A 74 4.72 -18.30 4.87
CA LEU A 74 3.69 -17.86 3.93
C LEU A 74 3.43 -16.37 4.11
N THR A 75 3.80 -15.57 3.10
CA THR A 75 2.98 -14.43 2.70
C THR A 75 1.54 -14.93 2.60
N PRO A 76 0.55 -14.30 3.26
CA PRO A 76 -0.83 -14.74 3.14
C PRO A 76 -1.21 -14.75 1.66
N PRO A 77 -1.80 -15.84 1.15
CA PRO A 77 -2.20 -15.92 -0.25
C PRO A 77 -3.13 -14.75 -0.54
N GLN A 78 -2.69 -13.85 -1.41
CA GLN A 78 -3.59 -12.92 -2.07
C GLN A 78 -4.57 -13.81 -2.82
N ALA A 79 -5.83 -13.83 -2.38
CA ALA A 79 -6.87 -14.60 -3.02
C ALA A 79 -6.89 -14.22 -4.50
N SER A 80 -6.46 -15.15 -5.35
CA SER A 80 -6.55 -15.03 -6.80
C SER A 80 -7.98 -14.65 -7.13
N ALA A 81 -8.16 -13.57 -7.90
CA ALA A 81 -9.46 -13.30 -8.50
C ALA A 81 -9.88 -14.59 -9.25
N PRO A 82 -11.08 -15.13 -9.00
CA PRO A 82 -11.50 -16.35 -9.67
C PRO A 82 -11.49 -16.12 -11.18
N SER A 83 -10.79 -17.00 -11.90
CA SER A 83 -10.82 -17.08 -13.36
C SER A 83 -12.27 -17.03 -13.84
N ALA A 84 -12.52 -16.18 -14.83
CA ALA A 84 -13.81 -15.79 -15.42
C ALA A 84 -14.85 -16.91 -15.54
N THR A 85 -15.48 -17.25 -14.41
CA THR A 85 -16.58 -18.20 -14.32
C THR A 85 -17.70 -17.43 -13.64
N SER A 86 -18.58 -16.85 -14.46
CA SER A 86 -19.90 -16.32 -14.11
C SER A 86 -19.97 -15.45 -12.85
N ALA A 87 -19.63 -14.16 -12.96
CA ALA A 87 -19.85 -13.20 -11.88
C ALA A 87 -21.33 -13.24 -11.43
N PRO A 88 -21.62 -13.46 -10.13
CA PRO A 88 -22.98 -13.56 -9.66
C PRO A 88 -23.71 -12.22 -9.83
N THR A 89 -24.94 -12.27 -10.35
CA THR A 89 -25.79 -11.08 -10.49
C THR A 89 -26.67 -10.93 -9.25
N CYS A 90 -27.09 -9.70 -8.96
CA CYS A 90 -28.19 -9.41 -8.05
C CYS A 90 -29.30 -8.69 -8.82
N GLN A 91 -30.41 -8.36 -8.15
CA GLN A 91 -31.51 -7.59 -8.75
C GLN A 91 -31.08 -6.21 -9.27
N HIS A 92 -29.88 -5.74 -8.91
CA HIS A 92 -29.29 -4.46 -9.32
C HIS A 92 -28.18 -4.62 -10.37
N GLY A 93 -28.00 -5.82 -10.95
CA GLY A 93 -27.03 -6.09 -12.01
C GLY A 93 -25.85 -6.97 -11.56
N ALA A 94 -24.78 -6.98 -12.37
CA ALA A 94 -23.57 -7.76 -12.09
C ALA A 94 -22.86 -7.26 -10.83
N ARG A 95 -22.59 -8.17 -9.87
CA ARG A 95 -21.88 -7.81 -8.64
C ARG A 95 -20.42 -7.50 -8.92
N LYS A 96 -19.86 -6.57 -8.13
CA LYS A 96 -18.44 -6.21 -8.19
C LYS A 96 -17.66 -7.03 -7.17
N TYR A 97 -16.54 -7.61 -7.59
CA TYR A 97 -15.64 -8.30 -6.67
C TYR A 97 -14.85 -7.27 -5.85
N LYS A 98 -14.80 -7.47 -4.53
CA LYS A 98 -13.95 -6.72 -3.61
C LYS A 98 -13.17 -7.68 -2.74
N SER A 99 -11.85 -7.53 -2.77
CA SER A 99 -10.94 -8.26 -1.90
C SER A 99 -9.93 -7.31 -1.25
N GLY A 100 -9.42 -7.68 -0.08
CA GLY A 100 -8.39 -6.92 0.61
C GLY A 100 -8.09 -7.46 2.00
N ILE A 101 -7.27 -6.75 2.76
CA ILE A 101 -7.01 -7.05 4.17
C ILE A 101 -7.85 -6.10 5.03
N SER A 102 -8.60 -6.63 5.99
CA SER A 102 -9.37 -5.81 6.93
C SER A 102 -8.43 -5.00 7.81
N SER A 103 -8.54 -3.67 7.77
CA SER A 103 -7.75 -2.78 8.64
C SER A 103 -8.07 -2.96 10.13
N LYS A 104 -9.20 -3.59 10.48
CA LYS A 104 -9.62 -3.83 11.87
C LYS A 104 -9.14 -5.17 12.43
N THR A 105 -9.05 -6.20 11.59
CA THR A 105 -8.79 -7.57 12.05
C THR A 105 -7.55 -8.20 11.42
N GLY A 106 -6.93 -7.56 10.42
CA GLY A 106 -5.78 -8.10 9.70
C GLY A 106 -6.09 -9.32 8.82
N ASN A 107 -7.33 -9.79 8.81
CA ASN A 107 -7.73 -10.97 8.04
C ASN A 107 -8.04 -10.60 6.58
N PRO A 108 -7.65 -11.46 5.60
CA PRO A 108 -8.06 -11.29 4.22
C PRO A 108 -9.57 -11.48 4.08
N TYR A 109 -10.19 -10.62 3.28
CA TYR A 109 -11.59 -10.75 2.87
C TYR A 109 -11.69 -10.78 1.36
N ALA A 110 -12.69 -11.50 0.87
CA ALA A 110 -13.13 -11.52 -0.52
C ALA A 110 -14.66 -11.59 -0.50
N MET A 111 -15.32 -10.76 -1.30
CA MET A 111 -16.78 -10.76 -1.42
C MET A 111 -17.26 -10.08 -2.71
N TRP A 112 -18.41 -10.52 -3.18
CA TRP A 112 -19.17 -9.92 -4.27
C TRP A 112 -20.21 -8.93 -3.72
N VAL A 113 -20.02 -7.66 -4.02
CA VAL A 113 -20.86 -6.56 -3.54
C VAL A 113 -21.81 -6.05 -4.62
N CYS A 114 -22.98 -5.59 -4.19
CA CYS A 114 -23.96 -4.93 -5.05
C CYS A 114 -23.38 -3.63 -5.63
N PRO A 115 -23.63 -3.30 -6.92
CA PRO A 115 -23.14 -2.04 -7.52
C PRO A 115 -23.89 -0.78 -7.07
N MET A 116 -25.04 -0.91 -6.39
CA MET A 116 -25.87 0.20 -5.91
C MET A 116 -25.11 1.08 -4.90
N PRO A 117 -25.25 2.42 -4.92
CA PRO A 117 -24.61 3.32 -3.94
C PRO A 117 -25.01 2.99 -2.50
N GLN A 118 -24.10 3.31 -1.56
CA GLN A 118 -24.31 3.07 -0.13
C GLN A 118 -25.47 3.92 0.38
N GLY A 119 -26.51 3.27 0.93
CA GLY A 119 -27.66 3.94 1.56
C GLY A 119 -29.03 3.53 1.02
N ALA A 120 -29.12 2.84 -0.13
CA ALA A 120 -30.38 2.35 -0.68
C ALA A 120 -30.26 0.87 -1.13
N ASP A 121 -31.20 0.03 -0.69
CA ASP A 121 -31.46 -1.37 -1.10
C ASP A 121 -30.25 -2.24 -1.50
N GLN A 122 -29.12 -2.11 -0.81
CA GLN A 122 -27.95 -2.93 -1.11
C GLN A 122 -28.20 -4.39 -0.72
N CYS A 123 -28.06 -5.30 -1.70
CA CYS A 123 -28.08 -6.72 -1.44
C CYS A 123 -26.90 -7.10 -0.53
N LYS A 124 -27.12 -8.07 0.38
CA LYS A 124 -26.05 -8.62 1.23
C LYS A 124 -24.88 -9.14 0.37
N PRO A 125 -23.63 -8.80 0.72
CA PRO A 125 -22.46 -9.37 0.06
C PRO A 125 -22.45 -10.89 0.17
N ILE A 126 -21.97 -11.56 -0.86
CA ILE A 126 -21.78 -13.02 -0.89
C ILE A 126 -20.29 -13.31 -1.10
N ASN A 127 -19.78 -14.39 -0.52
CA ASN A 127 -18.40 -14.84 -0.71
C ASN A 127 -18.38 -15.90 -1.81
#